data_AF-A0A0T9LQ01-F1
#
_entry.id   AF-A0A0T9LQ01-F1
#
_cell.length_a   1.000
_cell.length_b   1.000
_cell.length_c   1.000
_cell.angle_alpha   90.00
_cell.angle_beta   90.00
_cell.angle_gamma   90.00
#
_symmetry.space_group_name_H-M   'P 1'
#
loop_
_entity.id
_entity.type
_entity.pdbx_description
1 polymer ?
#
loop_
_entity_poly.entity_id
_entity_poly.type
_entity_poly.pdbx_seq_one_letter_code
_entity_poly.pdbx_strand_id
1 'polypeptide(L)'
;MYSKHTLVYLPALMTAVFLLTGCPPPPDLTQWQRPNTTVDEVRVAMGQCGVPLPGPEPDFTDNETVLYYQCMEQKGFTFKHGFKICDVYKQTPACINKIQGFPLSLQQLEALPFVADSGFHPIKASSGVDESSLISWRKAGASLHFSHALDNNAEALQVMYQCGYPQPLGSNPFDPTIRKTAEVQRCMLDKGFEPKKKLALVCRNYPQVTGCQ
;
A
#
# COMPACT_ATOMS: atom_id res chain seq x y z
N MET A 1 -66.15 21.15 26.49
CA MET A 1 -65.30 20.22 27.24
C MET A 1 -65.29 18.88 26.50
N TYR A 2 -64.10 18.28 26.38
CA TYR A 2 -63.74 17.02 25.71
C TYR A 2 -63.35 17.05 24.22
N SER A 3 -62.02 17.05 24.08
CA SER A 3 -61.12 16.84 22.94
C SER A 3 -61.31 15.48 22.27
N LYS A 4 -61.16 15.41 20.94
CA LYS A 4 -60.67 14.22 20.24
C LYS A 4 -59.65 14.63 19.18
N HIS A 5 -58.46 14.08 19.34
CA HIS A 5 -57.25 14.37 18.59
C HIS A 5 -57.29 13.74 17.19
N THR A 6 -57.16 14.58 16.17
CA THR A 6 -56.98 14.13 14.79
C THR A 6 -55.54 13.64 14.62
N LEU A 7 -55.41 12.38 14.21
CA LEU A 7 -54.15 11.68 13.94
C LEU A 7 -53.28 12.45 12.95
N VAL A 8 -52.12 12.89 13.42
CA VAL A 8 -51.02 13.39 12.59
C VAL A 8 -50.38 12.18 11.92
N TYR A 9 -50.58 12.03 10.61
CA TYR A 9 -49.80 11.09 9.80
C TYR A 9 -48.38 11.64 9.63
N LEU A 10 -47.41 11.01 10.32
CA LEU A 10 -46.00 11.20 10.06
C LEU A 10 -45.66 10.71 8.64
N PRO A 11 -45.06 11.53 7.77
CA PRO A 11 -44.19 10.99 6.74
C PRO A 11 -42.89 10.60 7.43
N ALA A 12 -42.62 9.29 7.50
CA ALA A 12 -41.33 8.77 7.89
C ALA A 12 -40.27 9.26 6.89
N LEU A 13 -39.61 10.36 7.23
CA LEU A 13 -38.30 10.73 6.69
C LEU A 13 -37.31 9.68 7.21
N MET A 14 -37.29 8.52 6.54
CA MET A 14 -36.13 7.64 6.54
C MET A 14 -35.04 8.39 5.77
N THR A 15 -34.37 9.33 6.43
CA THR A 15 -33.06 9.80 5.98
C THR A 15 -32.19 8.56 5.92
N ALA A 16 -31.97 8.09 4.70
CA ALA A 16 -30.98 7.09 4.39
C ALA A 16 -29.64 7.58 4.99
N VAL A 17 -29.30 7.04 6.15
CA VAL A 17 -27.94 7.05 6.66
C VAL A 17 -27.17 6.24 5.62
N PHE A 18 -26.60 6.93 4.64
CA PHE A 18 -25.63 6.34 3.72
C PHE A 18 -24.53 5.76 4.59
N LEU A 19 -24.59 4.44 4.72
CA LEU A 19 -23.51 3.51 4.97
C LEU A 19 -22.16 4.21 5.20
N LEU A 20 -21.83 4.45 6.46
CA LEU A 20 -20.46 4.65 6.95
C LEU A 20 -19.65 3.34 6.82
N THR A 21 -19.81 2.62 5.71
CA THR A 21 -18.81 1.67 5.26
C THR A 21 -17.69 2.53 4.68
N GLY A 22 -16.52 2.51 5.31
CA GLY A 22 -15.35 3.30 4.95
C GLY A 22 -14.83 3.02 3.54
N CYS A 23 -15.57 3.46 2.53
CA CYS A 23 -15.07 3.57 1.17
C CYS A 23 -13.86 4.51 1.21
N PRO A 24 -12.70 4.08 0.69
CA PRO A 24 -11.54 4.95 0.65
C PRO A 24 -11.91 6.27 -0.05
N PRO A 25 -11.40 7.41 0.44
CA PRO A 25 -11.70 8.68 -0.20
C PRO A 25 -11.24 8.64 -1.67
N PRO A 26 -11.95 9.32 -2.58
CA PRO A 26 -11.44 9.49 -3.92
C PRO A 26 -10.15 10.32 -3.88
N PRO A 27 -9.27 10.16 -4.88
CA PRO A 27 -8.06 10.98 -5.00
C PRO A 27 -8.38 12.48 -5.02
N ASP A 28 -7.57 13.28 -4.32
CA ASP A 28 -7.73 14.75 -4.31
C ASP A 28 -7.26 15.36 -5.64
N LEU A 29 -8.25 15.68 -6.49
CA LEU A 29 -8.07 16.29 -7.81
C LEU A 29 -7.48 17.71 -7.75
N THR A 30 -7.40 18.33 -6.57
CA THR A 30 -6.86 19.69 -6.42
C THR A 30 -5.35 19.72 -6.22
N GLN A 31 -4.69 18.58 -6.06
CA GLN A 31 -3.25 18.51 -5.78
C GLN A 31 -2.38 18.77 -7.02
N TRP A 32 -2.95 18.61 -8.21
CA TRP A 32 -2.28 18.83 -9.48
C TRP A 32 -2.68 20.16 -10.10
N GLN A 33 -1.70 20.86 -10.67
CA GLN A 33 -1.93 22.14 -11.31
C GLN A 33 -1.16 22.24 -12.63
N ARG A 34 -1.81 22.89 -13.59
CA ARG A 34 -1.26 23.31 -14.88
C ARG A 34 -2.03 24.56 -15.30
N PRO A 35 -1.41 25.54 -15.99
CA PRO A 35 -2.11 26.74 -16.45
C PRO A 35 -3.39 26.39 -17.23
N ASN A 36 -4.46 27.16 -17.00
CA ASN A 36 -5.74 27.07 -17.72
C ASN A 36 -6.38 25.67 -17.70
N THR A 37 -6.19 24.88 -16.64
CA THR A 37 -6.75 23.52 -16.54
C THR A 37 -7.86 23.44 -15.48
N THR A 38 -8.92 22.70 -15.79
CA THR A 38 -10.08 22.44 -14.94
C THR A 38 -9.91 21.18 -14.09
N VAL A 39 -10.72 21.03 -13.04
CA VAL A 39 -10.74 19.82 -12.19
C VAL A 39 -11.08 18.56 -12.99
N ASP A 40 -11.96 18.69 -14.00
CA ASP A 40 -12.34 17.57 -14.86
C ASP A 40 -11.19 17.13 -15.76
N GLU A 41 -10.40 18.07 -16.28
CA GLU A 41 -9.19 17.75 -17.04
C GLU A 41 -8.11 17.10 -16.16
N VAL A 42 -7.97 17.50 -14.89
CA VAL A 42 -7.12 16.80 -13.92
C VAL A 42 -7.62 15.37 -13.73
N ARG A 43 -8.92 15.17 -13.53
CA ARG A 43 -9.53 13.83 -13.38
C ARG A 43 -9.22 12.95 -14.59
N VAL A 44 -9.40 13.46 -15.80
CA VAL A 44 -9.10 12.74 -17.04
C VAL A 44 -7.61 12.40 -17.12
N ALA A 45 -6.72 13.34 -16.81
CA ALA A 45 -5.28 13.10 -16.83
C ALA A 45 -4.85 12.04 -15.81
N MET A 46 -5.37 12.10 -14.58
CA MET A 46 -5.15 11.08 -13.54
C MET A 46 -5.66 9.71 -13.99
N GLY A 47 -6.83 9.66 -14.61
CA GLY A 47 -7.39 8.45 -15.21
C GLY A 47 -6.48 7.83 -16.25
N GLN A 48 -5.93 8.66 -17.15
CA GLN A 48 -4.95 8.24 -18.16
C GLN A 48 -3.60 7.80 -17.55
N CYS A 49 -3.28 8.24 -16.33
CA CYS A 49 -2.10 7.84 -15.58
C CYS A 49 -2.34 6.64 -14.64
N GLY A 50 -3.46 5.93 -14.81
CA GLY A 50 -3.73 4.66 -14.12
C GLY A 50 -4.54 4.78 -12.83
N VAL A 51 -5.07 5.97 -12.51
CA VAL A 51 -5.94 6.15 -11.35
C VAL A 51 -7.39 5.78 -11.73
N PRO A 52 -8.01 4.77 -11.12
CA PRO A 52 -9.37 4.35 -11.45
C PRO A 52 -10.39 5.42 -11.00
N LEU A 53 -10.85 6.24 -11.94
CA LEU A 53 -11.81 7.34 -11.68
C LEU A 53 -13.09 7.16 -12.51
N PRO A 54 -14.30 7.36 -11.91
CA PRO A 54 -14.53 7.63 -10.49
C PRO A 54 -14.32 6.37 -9.63
N GLY A 55 -13.79 6.52 -8.43
CA GLY A 55 -13.52 5.40 -7.54
C GLY A 55 -12.64 5.77 -6.36
N PRO A 56 -12.45 4.85 -5.41
CA PRO A 56 -11.47 5.01 -4.35
C PRO A 56 -10.06 5.12 -4.93
N GLU A 57 -9.18 5.81 -4.22
CA GLU A 57 -7.76 5.74 -4.53
C GLU A 57 -7.26 4.29 -4.38
N PRO A 58 -6.60 3.72 -5.40
CA PRO A 58 -6.11 2.36 -5.32
C PRO A 58 -4.89 2.29 -4.40
N ASP A 59 -4.69 1.12 -3.79
CA ASP A 59 -3.46 0.79 -3.07
C ASP A 59 -2.31 0.69 -4.08
N PHE A 60 -1.58 1.79 -4.27
CA PHE A 60 -0.35 1.83 -5.07
C PHE A 60 0.86 1.42 -4.24
N THR A 61 1.79 0.71 -4.86
CA THR A 61 3.18 0.63 -4.38
C THR A 61 3.86 1.97 -4.50
N ASP A 62 4.97 2.14 -3.78
CA ASP A 62 5.86 3.29 -3.95
C ASP A 62 6.26 3.50 -5.42
N ASN A 63 6.56 2.41 -6.14
CA ASN A 63 6.94 2.49 -7.55
C ASN A 63 5.75 2.87 -8.47
N GLU A 64 4.55 2.30 -8.25
CA GLU A 64 3.34 2.70 -8.99
C GLU A 64 2.98 4.17 -8.72
N THR A 65 3.13 4.62 -7.47
CA THR A 65 2.96 6.02 -7.09
C THR A 65 3.93 6.92 -7.86
N VAL A 66 5.22 6.55 -7.92
CA VAL A 66 6.21 7.29 -8.72
C VAL A 66 5.85 7.32 -10.20
N LEU A 67 5.44 6.19 -10.79
CA LEU A 67 5.03 6.11 -12.19
C LEU A 67 3.83 7.01 -12.48
N TYR A 68 2.84 7.04 -11.59
CA TYR A 68 1.70 7.95 -11.66
C TYR A 68 2.15 9.41 -11.65
N TYR A 69 3.01 9.80 -10.72
CA TYR A 69 3.53 11.18 -10.65
C TYR A 69 4.31 11.55 -11.90
N GLN A 70 5.18 10.67 -12.39
CA GLN A 70 5.95 10.90 -13.61
C GLN A 70 5.05 11.03 -14.86
N CYS A 71 3.97 10.26 -14.95
CA CYS A 71 2.98 10.40 -16.01
C CYS A 71 2.27 11.76 -15.97
N MET A 72 1.87 12.22 -14.77
CA MET A 72 1.26 13.55 -14.61
C MET A 72 2.24 14.67 -15.00
N GLU A 73 3.50 14.57 -14.58
CA GLU A 73 4.57 15.50 -14.99
C GLU A 73 4.76 15.53 -16.52
N GLN A 74 4.76 14.38 -17.19
CA GLN A 74 4.85 14.29 -18.66
C GLN A 74 3.65 14.94 -19.37
N LYS A 75 2.47 14.97 -18.73
CA LYS A 75 1.28 15.70 -19.21
C LYS A 75 1.32 17.20 -18.92
N GLY A 76 2.43 17.70 -18.37
CA GLY A 76 2.65 19.11 -18.04
C GLY A 76 2.01 19.55 -16.73
N PHE A 77 1.54 18.62 -15.90
CA PHE A 77 1.08 18.95 -14.56
C PHE A 77 2.26 19.06 -13.58
N THR A 78 2.07 19.89 -12.57
CA THR A 78 2.97 19.98 -11.42
C THR A 78 2.19 19.66 -10.16
N PHE A 79 2.82 18.93 -9.23
CA PHE A 79 2.24 18.75 -7.92
C PHE A 79 2.38 20.03 -7.12
N LYS A 80 1.38 20.37 -6.29
CA LYS A 80 1.40 21.56 -5.44
C LYS A 80 2.65 21.62 -4.55
N HIS A 81 2.99 22.84 -4.15
CA HIS A 81 4.11 23.13 -3.23
C HIS A 81 5.50 22.67 -3.71
N GLY A 82 5.67 22.43 -5.02
CA GLY A 82 6.96 22.07 -5.60
C GLY A 82 7.45 20.67 -5.23
N PHE A 83 6.56 19.82 -4.70
CA PHE A 83 6.90 18.46 -4.32
C PHE A 83 7.47 17.64 -5.49
N LYS A 84 8.56 16.92 -5.25
CA LYS A 84 9.22 16.02 -6.20
C LYS A 84 9.20 14.61 -5.66
N ILE A 85 8.43 13.72 -6.29
CA ILE A 85 8.22 12.36 -5.81
C ILE A 85 9.53 11.58 -5.63
N CYS A 86 10.50 11.82 -6.52
CA CYS A 86 11.79 11.15 -6.47
C CYS A 86 12.73 11.67 -5.38
N ASP A 87 12.41 12.76 -4.66
CA ASP A 87 13.17 13.15 -3.48
C ASP A 87 12.84 12.27 -2.27
N VAL A 88 11.63 11.69 -2.26
CA VAL A 88 11.16 10.77 -1.21
C VAL A 88 11.43 9.32 -1.59
N TYR A 89 11.10 8.95 -2.83
CA TYR A 89 11.15 7.55 -3.30
C TYR A 89 12.35 7.25 -4.19
N LYS A 90 13.53 7.80 -3.84
CA LYS A 90 14.78 7.73 -4.62
C LYS A 90 15.15 6.32 -5.10
N GLN A 91 14.87 5.31 -4.28
CA GLN A 91 15.26 3.93 -4.50
C GLN A 91 14.23 3.10 -5.29
N THR A 92 13.13 3.71 -5.73
CA THR A 92 12.18 3.01 -6.59
C THR A 92 12.73 2.82 -7.99
N PRO A 93 12.37 1.71 -8.67
CA PRO A 93 12.76 1.46 -10.06
C PRO A 93 12.48 2.64 -11.00
N ALA A 94 11.31 3.27 -10.89
CA ALA A 94 10.90 4.37 -11.75
C ALA A 94 11.75 5.64 -11.55
N CYS A 95 12.15 5.97 -10.31
CA CYS A 95 13.06 7.10 -10.08
C CYS A 95 14.46 6.82 -10.59
N ILE A 96 14.98 5.61 -10.39
CA ILE A 96 16.31 5.22 -10.87
C ILE A 96 16.34 5.21 -12.40
N ASN A 97 15.33 4.65 -13.07
CA ASN A 97 15.19 4.67 -14.52
C ASN A 97 15.22 6.11 -15.07
N LYS A 98 14.49 7.04 -14.44
CA LYS A 98 14.47 8.45 -14.83
C LYS A 98 15.84 9.12 -14.69
N ILE A 99 16.59 8.79 -13.64
CA ILE A 99 17.93 9.37 -13.39
C ILE A 99 18.97 8.80 -14.36
N GLN A 100 18.99 7.48 -14.57
CA GLN A 100 19.99 6.82 -15.43
C GLN A 100 19.67 6.94 -16.93
N GLY A 101 18.41 7.18 -17.30
CA GLY A 101 17.98 7.36 -18.69
C GLY A 101 17.67 6.07 -19.46
N PHE A 102 17.74 4.91 -18.80
CA PHE A 102 17.42 3.60 -19.38
C PHE A 102 16.77 2.68 -18.34
N PRO A 103 16.06 1.60 -18.75
CA PRO A 103 15.47 0.65 -17.82
C PRO A 103 16.51 -0.13 -17.01
N LEU A 104 16.21 -0.40 -15.74
CA LEU A 104 16.98 -1.33 -14.91
C LEU A 104 17.01 -2.72 -15.54
N SER A 105 18.20 -3.33 -15.54
CA SER A 105 18.33 -4.77 -15.73
C SER A 105 17.67 -5.54 -14.58
N LEU A 106 17.34 -6.82 -14.81
CA LEU A 106 16.78 -7.68 -13.78
C LEU A 106 17.67 -7.74 -12.54
N GLN A 107 18.98 -7.86 -12.72
CA GLN A 107 19.95 -7.89 -11.63
C GLN A 107 19.95 -6.59 -10.80
N GLN A 108 19.85 -5.44 -11.45
CA GLN A 108 19.80 -4.16 -10.74
C GLN A 108 18.48 -4.01 -9.97
N LEU A 109 17.35 -4.40 -10.56
CA LEU A 109 16.06 -4.44 -9.87
C LEU A 109 16.13 -5.32 -8.63
N GLU A 110 16.63 -6.55 -8.77
CA GLU A 110 16.75 -7.52 -7.69
C GLU A 110 17.65 -7.08 -6.53
N ALA A 111 18.59 -6.17 -6.81
CA ALA A 111 19.51 -5.61 -5.82
C ALA A 111 18.92 -4.42 -5.05
N LEU A 112 17.79 -3.86 -5.47
CA LEU A 112 17.14 -2.76 -4.74
C LEU A 112 16.58 -3.25 -3.40
N PRO A 113 16.53 -2.39 -2.37
CA PRO A 113 15.89 -2.73 -1.11
C PRO A 113 14.38 -2.90 -1.28
N PHE A 114 13.80 -3.79 -0.48
CA PHE A 114 12.35 -3.99 -0.43
C PHE A 114 11.80 -3.64 0.95
N VAL A 115 11.14 -2.49 1.05
CA VAL A 115 10.70 -1.90 2.33
C VAL A 115 9.20 -2.08 2.62
N ALA A 116 8.43 -2.75 1.75
CA ALA A 116 6.98 -2.88 1.95
C ALA A 116 6.59 -3.97 2.97
N ASP A 117 7.51 -4.87 3.31
CA ASP A 117 7.30 -5.92 4.32
C ASP A 117 7.94 -5.51 5.66
N SER A 118 7.10 -5.15 6.63
CA SER A 118 7.53 -4.71 7.96
C SER A 118 8.31 -5.77 8.74
N GLY A 119 8.18 -7.05 8.40
CA GLY A 119 8.91 -8.13 9.07
C GLY A 119 10.43 -7.98 8.97
N PHE A 120 10.94 -7.18 8.03
CA PHE A 120 12.36 -6.93 7.85
C PHE A 120 12.85 -5.59 8.40
N HIS A 121 11.95 -4.70 8.83
CA HIS A 121 12.31 -3.36 9.25
C HIS A 121 13.12 -3.39 10.55
N PRO A 122 14.16 -2.54 10.69
CA PRO A 122 14.84 -2.34 11.96
C PRO A 122 13.92 -1.66 12.98
N ILE A 123 13.96 -2.11 14.24
CA ILE A 123 13.36 -1.35 15.36
C ILE A 123 14.36 -0.30 15.81
N LYS A 124 13.98 0.98 15.67
CA LYS A 124 14.77 2.10 16.20
C LYS A 124 14.55 2.21 17.71
N ALA A 125 15.63 2.47 18.45
CA ALA A 125 15.55 2.76 19.88
C ALA A 125 14.55 3.90 20.14
N SER A 126 13.72 3.73 21.17
CA SER A 126 12.71 4.72 21.60
C SER A 126 11.61 5.02 20.56
N SER A 127 11.42 4.18 19.55
CA SER A 127 10.33 4.34 18.56
C SER A 127 8.94 3.95 19.08
N GLY A 128 8.87 3.22 20.20
CA GLY A 128 7.63 2.62 20.70
C GLY A 128 7.13 1.45 19.84
N VAL A 129 7.89 1.04 18.82
CA VAL A 129 7.63 -0.13 17.99
C VAL A 129 8.18 -1.36 18.72
N ASP A 130 7.35 -2.40 18.82
CA ASP A 130 7.75 -3.71 19.32
C ASP A 130 7.74 -4.76 18.20
N GLU A 131 8.32 -5.92 18.48
CA GLU A 131 8.40 -7.04 17.54
C GLU A 131 7.01 -7.48 17.04
N SER A 132 5.99 -7.46 17.89
CA SER A 132 4.65 -7.92 17.54
C SER A 132 4.01 -7.09 16.43
N SER A 133 4.35 -5.79 16.39
CA SER A 133 3.91 -4.86 15.35
C SER A 133 4.53 -5.12 13.98
N LEU A 134 5.67 -5.82 13.93
CA LEU A 134 6.37 -6.16 12.68
C LEU A 134 5.88 -7.45 12.03
N ILE A 135 5.03 -8.23 12.72
CA ILE A 135 4.47 -9.48 12.19
C ILE A 135 3.56 -9.16 11.00
N SER A 136 4.06 -9.40 9.79
CA SER A 136 3.45 -9.01 8.53
C SER A 136 2.64 -10.13 7.85
N TRP A 137 2.64 -11.34 8.42
CA TRP A 137 2.01 -12.54 7.85
C TRP A 137 0.90 -13.10 8.72
N ARG A 138 0.04 -13.92 8.12
CA ARG A 138 -0.97 -14.75 8.81
C ARG A 138 -1.19 -16.04 8.03
N LYS A 139 -1.73 -17.06 8.68
CA LYS A 139 -2.16 -18.27 7.99
C LYS A 139 -3.28 -17.96 7.00
N ALA A 140 -3.21 -18.51 5.80
CA ALA A 140 -4.24 -18.31 4.79
C ALA A 140 -5.59 -18.83 5.31
N GLY A 141 -6.63 -18.00 5.14
CA GLY A 141 -7.98 -18.32 5.64
C GLY A 141 -8.19 -18.14 7.15
N ALA A 142 -7.18 -17.70 7.91
CA ALA A 142 -7.36 -17.38 9.33
C ALA A 142 -8.34 -16.22 9.52
N SER A 143 -9.05 -16.22 10.66
CA SER A 143 -10.00 -15.17 11.00
C SER A 143 -9.33 -13.80 11.07
N LEU A 144 -9.95 -12.81 10.44
CA LEU A 144 -9.48 -11.41 10.48
C LEU A 144 -10.02 -10.65 11.71
N HIS A 145 -10.87 -11.29 12.50
CA HIS A 145 -11.44 -10.66 13.68
C HIS A 145 -10.36 -10.42 14.74
N PHE A 146 -10.37 -9.23 15.35
CA PHE A 146 -9.32 -8.77 16.26
C PHE A 146 -9.07 -9.73 17.44
N SER A 147 -10.08 -10.48 17.88
CA SER A 147 -9.95 -11.48 18.94
C SER A 147 -8.97 -12.61 18.63
N HIS A 148 -8.68 -12.87 17.36
CA HIS A 148 -7.72 -13.90 16.92
C HIS A 148 -6.35 -13.31 16.57
N ALA A 149 -6.14 -12.00 16.73
CA ALA A 149 -4.91 -11.35 16.31
C ALA A 149 -3.67 -11.92 17.00
N LEU A 150 -3.75 -12.22 18.30
CA LEU A 150 -2.63 -12.77 19.07
C LEU A 150 -2.27 -14.19 18.64
N ASP A 151 -3.26 -15.07 18.49
CA ASP A 151 -3.04 -16.46 18.05
C ASP A 151 -2.49 -16.52 16.63
N ASN A 152 -3.08 -15.73 15.71
CA ASN A 152 -2.61 -15.60 14.34
C ASN A 152 -1.16 -15.10 14.28
N ASN A 153 -0.83 -14.12 15.13
CA ASN A 153 0.52 -13.56 15.21
C ASN A 153 1.53 -14.59 15.74
N ALA A 154 1.18 -15.33 16.78
CA ALA A 154 2.04 -16.35 17.35
C ALA A 154 2.37 -17.46 16.34
N GLU A 155 1.37 -17.94 15.60
CA GLU A 155 1.57 -18.95 14.55
C GLU A 155 2.44 -18.39 13.40
N ALA A 156 2.15 -17.16 12.94
CA ALA A 156 2.92 -16.54 11.86
C ALA A 156 4.38 -16.27 12.24
N LEU A 157 4.65 -15.78 13.46
CA LEU A 157 6.00 -15.43 13.91
C LEU A 157 6.94 -16.63 13.89
N GLN A 158 6.47 -17.80 14.34
CA GLN A 158 7.25 -19.03 14.31
C GLN A 158 7.66 -19.41 12.89
N VAL A 159 6.74 -19.25 11.94
CA VAL A 159 6.99 -19.58 10.52
C VAL A 159 7.86 -18.52 9.84
N MET A 160 7.69 -17.25 10.19
CA MET A 160 8.57 -16.17 9.73
C MET A 160 10.04 -16.49 10.07
N TYR A 161 10.34 -16.85 11.32
CA TYR A 161 11.72 -17.23 11.67
C TYR A 161 12.21 -18.46 10.90
N GLN A 162 11.38 -19.49 10.74
CA GLN A 162 11.74 -20.68 9.95
C GLN A 162 12.07 -20.34 8.49
N CYS A 163 11.42 -19.32 7.92
CA CYS A 163 11.65 -18.88 6.56
C CYS A 163 12.80 -17.88 6.41
N GLY A 164 13.45 -17.47 7.51
CA GLY A 164 14.62 -16.60 7.49
C GLY A 164 14.30 -15.10 7.66
N TYR A 165 13.16 -14.76 8.25
CA TYR A 165 12.99 -13.43 8.84
C TYR A 165 13.97 -13.23 10.00
N PRO A 166 14.32 -11.97 10.35
CA PRO A 166 15.20 -11.67 11.47
C PRO A 166 14.65 -12.23 12.78
N GLN A 167 15.52 -12.74 13.66
CA GLN A 167 15.12 -13.28 14.95
C GLN A 167 15.97 -12.63 16.07
N PRO A 168 15.40 -11.72 16.88
CA PRO A 168 14.00 -11.24 16.84
C PRO A 168 13.72 -10.36 15.61
N LEU A 169 12.44 -10.19 15.24
CA LEU A 169 12.05 -9.16 14.25
C LEU A 169 12.52 -7.80 14.76
N GLY A 170 12.94 -6.93 13.85
CA GLY A 170 13.54 -5.65 14.23
C GLY A 170 15.05 -5.68 14.44
N SER A 171 15.68 -6.85 14.51
CA SER A 171 17.13 -6.98 14.73
C SER A 171 17.98 -6.75 13.47
N ASN A 172 17.36 -6.72 12.29
CA ASN A 172 18.07 -6.57 11.04
C ASN A 172 18.68 -5.17 10.91
N PRO A 173 19.98 -5.01 10.61
CA PRO A 173 20.59 -3.69 10.50
C PRO A 173 20.20 -2.91 9.23
N PHE A 174 19.70 -3.59 8.20
CA PHE A 174 19.32 -2.97 6.92
C PHE A 174 18.18 -3.72 6.23
N ASP A 175 17.42 -3.03 5.38
CA ASP A 175 16.37 -3.67 4.59
C ASP A 175 16.99 -4.66 3.58
N PRO A 176 16.45 -5.89 3.47
CA PRO A 176 16.90 -6.86 2.48
C PRO A 176 16.57 -6.44 1.06
N THR A 177 17.27 -7.04 0.11
CA THR A 177 17.03 -6.81 -1.32
C THR A 177 15.73 -7.47 -1.79
N ILE A 178 15.16 -6.98 -2.88
CA ILE A 178 13.97 -7.56 -3.55
C ILE A 178 14.14 -9.07 -3.77
N ARG A 179 15.31 -9.50 -4.26
CA ARG A 179 15.59 -10.94 -4.46
C ARG A 179 15.55 -11.72 -3.15
N LYS A 180 16.27 -11.25 -2.13
CA LYS A 180 16.33 -11.96 -0.84
C LYS A 180 14.95 -12.05 -0.19
N THR A 181 14.17 -10.97 -0.26
CA THR A 181 12.83 -10.95 0.26
C THR A 181 11.91 -11.91 -0.51
N ALA A 182 11.99 -11.96 -1.84
CA ALA A 182 11.20 -12.90 -2.64
C ALA A 182 11.43 -14.36 -2.23
N GLU A 183 12.70 -14.76 -2.00
CA GLU A 183 13.06 -16.10 -1.53
C GLU A 183 12.42 -16.43 -0.16
N VAL A 184 12.52 -15.51 0.79
CA VAL A 184 11.95 -15.69 2.14
C VAL A 184 10.42 -15.76 2.09
N GLN A 185 9.79 -14.88 1.30
CA GLN A 185 8.34 -14.85 1.14
C GLN A 185 7.81 -16.08 0.42
N ARG A 186 8.57 -16.67 -0.52
CA ARG A 186 8.22 -17.94 -1.14
C ARG A 186 8.05 -19.05 -0.09
N CYS A 187 8.98 -19.16 0.86
CA CYS A 187 8.86 -20.11 1.96
C CYS A 187 7.57 -19.90 2.79
N MET A 188 7.17 -18.65 3.05
CA MET A 188 5.92 -18.34 3.76
C MET A 188 4.70 -18.84 2.98
N LEU A 189 4.66 -18.54 1.67
CA LEU A 189 3.59 -18.98 0.77
C LEU A 189 3.51 -20.52 0.72
N ASP A 190 4.65 -21.21 0.57
CA ASP A 190 4.72 -22.67 0.51
C ASP A 190 4.24 -23.33 1.81
N LYS A 191 4.38 -22.64 2.94
CA LYS A 191 3.86 -23.07 4.25
C LYS A 191 2.39 -22.68 4.49
N GLY A 192 1.70 -22.10 3.50
CA GLY A 192 0.28 -21.76 3.58
C GLY A 192 -0.01 -20.44 4.30
N PHE A 193 0.94 -19.50 4.31
CA PHE A 193 0.76 -18.17 4.87
C PHE A 193 0.55 -17.13 3.77
N GLU A 194 -0.15 -16.06 4.12
CA GLU A 194 -0.38 -14.90 3.27
C GLU A 194 0.03 -13.60 3.98
N PRO A 195 0.48 -12.58 3.25
CA PRO A 195 0.80 -11.30 3.86
C PRO A 195 -0.48 -10.58 4.30
N LYS A 196 -0.44 -9.94 5.47
CA LYS A 196 -1.55 -9.12 5.98
C LYS A 196 -1.88 -7.95 5.05
N LYS A 197 -0.86 -7.42 4.36
CA LYS A 197 -0.97 -6.37 3.34
C LYS A 197 -0.51 -6.93 2.00
N LYS A 198 -1.37 -6.90 0.98
CA LYS A 198 -1.04 -7.43 -0.36
C LYS A 198 0.21 -6.79 -0.97
N LEU A 199 0.40 -5.48 -0.75
CA LEU A 199 1.57 -4.73 -1.23
C LEU A 199 2.89 -5.15 -0.56
N ALA A 200 2.84 -5.86 0.57
CA ALA A 200 4.04 -6.42 1.18
C ALA A 200 4.61 -7.61 0.40
N LEU A 201 3.87 -8.17 -0.57
CA LEU A 201 4.36 -9.28 -1.38
C LEU A 201 5.23 -8.79 -2.54
N VAL A 202 6.48 -9.22 -2.58
CA VAL A 202 7.40 -8.90 -3.68
C VAL A 202 6.82 -9.32 -5.02
N CYS A 203 6.30 -10.54 -5.12
CA CYS A 203 5.80 -11.09 -6.39
C CYS A 203 4.53 -10.42 -6.91
N ARG A 204 3.81 -9.67 -6.08
CA ARG A 204 2.74 -8.77 -6.54
C ARG A 204 3.33 -7.53 -7.20
N ASN A 205 4.41 -6.99 -6.65
CA ASN A 205 5.01 -5.72 -7.08
C ASN A 205 6.00 -5.89 -8.24
N TYR A 206 6.72 -7.00 -8.26
CA TYR A 206 7.80 -7.30 -9.20
C TYR A 206 7.71 -8.78 -9.65
N PRO A 207 6.66 -9.18 -10.41
CA PRO A 207 6.45 -10.58 -10.79
C PRO A 207 7.59 -11.17 -11.63
N GLN A 208 8.42 -10.34 -12.25
CA GLN A 208 9.53 -10.75 -13.10
C GLN A 208 10.78 -11.23 -12.33
N VAL A 209 10.87 -11.00 -11.01
CA VAL A 209 12.09 -11.37 -10.25
C VAL A 209 12.20 -12.88 -10.05
N THR A 210 13.42 -13.37 -9.92
CA THR A 210 13.75 -14.80 -9.94
C THR A 210 12.99 -15.59 -8.87
N GLY A 211 12.83 -15.05 -7.64
CA GLY A 211 12.09 -15.73 -6.57
C GLY A 211 10.57 -15.85 -6.78
N CYS A 212 10.05 -15.22 -7.84
CA CYS A 212 8.62 -15.19 -8.16
C CYS A 212 8.21 -16.18 -9.26
N GLN A 213 9.17 -16.71 -10.01
CA GLN A 213 8.99 -17.78 -10.99
C GLN A 213 9.00 -19.15 -10.30
#